data_AF-A0A418N614-F1
#
_entry.id   AF-A0A418N614-F1
#
_cell.length_a   1.000
_cell.length_b   1.000
_cell.length_c   1.000
_cell.angle_alpha   90.00
_cell.angle_beta   90.00
_cell.angle_gamma   90.00
#
_symmetry.space_group_name_H-M   'P 1'
#
loop_
_entity.id
_entity.type
_entity.pdbx_description
1 polymer ?
#
loop_
_entity_poly.entity_id
_entity_poly.type
_entity_poly.pdbx_seq_one_letter_code
_entity_poly.pdbx_strand_id
1 'polypeptide(L)'
;MDWIPWGITVFTVVCVYFLDRWEHKWVKSIFDWVPAILLSYIIPAIISHVFGWDFSQSNIHDLSKDFFIPLTIVAVMASLSLGQLRSIGYKPIVVFVSGSFFIALFPVLFVILFEETELIANTLSVHGYWRGVPPIVGSWIGGSTSQLVLKELVNCPEDVFLSVLVMDNILVNVWTILMFQTIKKSNGLNKLFRITDTEIPERINEQKDLFLSPWWCVGILLLAVFMINFLLELFVAKVVILSFLGLALGNFVPRWNFRFTLKLGTILILLVMSILGLKLQFALFGFDLSFFGFLLIWLAGHFIFMLMIAKLLNVNMAWVPIASMANVGGIATAPAVTSAYRPSWMPHAIILAILSMATGTFWGMLTIFLLEKLMV
;
A
#
# COMPACT_ATOMS: atom_id res chain seq x y z
N MET A 1 -7.67 -26.92 9.28
CA MET A 1 -7.50 -26.80 7.81
C MET A 1 -6.30 -25.92 7.48
N ASP A 2 -5.29 -25.92 8.36
CA ASP A 2 -4.45 -24.72 8.54
C ASP A 2 -3.34 -24.62 7.50
N TRP A 3 -3.10 -25.72 6.77
CA TRP A 3 -2.17 -25.78 5.65
C TRP A 3 -2.79 -25.34 4.32
N ILE A 4 -4.12 -25.28 4.20
CA ILE A 4 -4.80 -24.91 2.94
C ILE A 4 -4.42 -23.49 2.50
N PRO A 5 -4.44 -22.45 3.37
CA PRO A 5 -3.97 -21.12 3.03
C PRO A 5 -2.55 -21.12 2.44
N TRP A 6 -1.64 -21.86 3.06
CA TRP A 6 -0.26 -22.01 2.59
C TRP A 6 -0.17 -22.70 1.24
N GLY A 7 -0.95 -23.76 1.05
CA GLY A 7 -1.04 -24.47 -0.23
C GLY A 7 -1.50 -23.55 -1.35
N ILE A 8 -2.54 -22.74 -1.11
CA ILE A 8 -3.04 -21.74 -2.07
C ILE A 8 -1.97 -20.70 -2.35
N THR A 9 -1.35 -20.13 -1.31
CA THR A 9 -0.32 -19.10 -1.47
C THR A 9 0.89 -19.60 -2.27
N VAL A 10 1.44 -20.76 -1.91
CA VAL A 10 2.60 -21.34 -2.62
C VAL A 10 2.22 -21.68 -4.06
N PHE A 11 1.05 -22.30 -4.28
CA PHE A 11 0.53 -22.59 -5.62
C PHE A 11 0.44 -21.31 -6.46
N THR A 12 -0.19 -20.25 -5.92
CA THR A 12 -0.33 -18.96 -6.60
C THR A 12 1.03 -18.36 -6.97
N VAL A 13 1.97 -18.28 -6.01
CA VAL A 13 3.29 -17.70 -6.27
C VAL A 13 4.05 -18.47 -7.33
N VAL A 14 4.05 -19.81 -7.26
CA VAL A 14 4.70 -20.68 -8.25
C VAL A 14 4.05 -20.49 -9.62
N CYS A 15 2.73 -20.61 -9.72
CA CYS A 15 2.00 -20.46 -10.97
C CYS A 15 2.27 -19.10 -11.61
N VAL A 16 2.09 -18.00 -10.87
CA VAL A 16 2.29 -16.65 -11.39
C VAL A 16 3.74 -16.43 -11.83
N TYR A 17 4.72 -16.89 -11.05
CA TYR A 17 6.14 -16.73 -11.38
C TYR A 17 6.56 -17.46 -12.66
N PHE A 18 6.00 -18.66 -12.90
CA PHE A 18 6.28 -19.41 -14.14
C PHE A 18 5.45 -18.91 -15.33
N LEU A 19 4.17 -18.55 -15.12
CA LEU A 19 3.29 -18.05 -16.17
C LEU A 19 3.78 -16.70 -16.74
N ASP A 20 4.30 -15.81 -15.89
CA ASP A 20 4.85 -14.50 -16.31
C ASP A 20 6.05 -14.65 -17.27
N ARG A 21 6.75 -15.79 -17.21
CA ARG A 21 7.89 -16.11 -18.08
C ARG A 21 7.52 -16.90 -19.32
N TRP A 22 6.25 -17.27 -19.47
CA TRP A 22 5.81 -18.06 -20.60
C TRP A 22 5.58 -17.16 -21.82
N GLU A 23 6.35 -17.41 -22.88
CA GLU A 23 6.32 -16.62 -24.12
C GLU A 23 5.08 -16.85 -25.01
N HIS A 24 4.11 -17.66 -24.58
CA HIS A 24 2.91 -17.94 -25.37
C HIS A 24 2.03 -16.68 -25.49
N LYS A 25 1.59 -16.34 -26.71
CA LYS A 25 0.89 -15.07 -27.02
C LYS A 25 -0.30 -14.78 -26.11
N TRP A 26 -1.10 -15.79 -25.80
CA TRP A 26 -2.28 -15.66 -24.93
C TRP A 26 -1.91 -15.37 -23.48
N VAL A 27 -0.87 -16.04 -22.96
CA VAL A 27 -0.38 -15.83 -21.60
C VAL A 27 0.21 -14.43 -21.50
N LYS A 28 1.07 -14.05 -22.45
CA LYS A 28 1.63 -12.70 -22.52
C LYS A 28 0.55 -11.62 -22.57
N SER A 29 -0.52 -11.83 -23.34
CA SER A 29 -1.65 -10.89 -23.40
C SER A 29 -2.37 -10.71 -22.05
N ILE A 30 -2.48 -11.78 -21.25
CA ILE A 30 -3.05 -11.69 -19.89
C ILE A 30 -2.13 -10.84 -19.01
N PHE A 31 -0.82 -11.08 -19.04
CA PHE A 31 0.15 -10.30 -18.26
C PHE A 31 0.33 -8.87 -18.79
N ASP A 32 0.02 -8.62 -20.06
CA ASP A 32 -0.10 -7.29 -20.67
C ASP A 32 -1.37 -6.55 -20.22
N TRP A 33 -2.37 -7.24 -19.67
CA TRP A 33 -3.52 -6.62 -19.04
C TRP A 33 -3.41 -6.53 -17.51
N VAL A 34 -3.06 -7.65 -16.84
CA VAL A 34 -2.97 -7.80 -15.38
C VAL A 34 -1.54 -8.14 -14.97
N PRO A 35 -0.82 -7.27 -14.25
CA PRO A 35 0.52 -7.58 -13.76
C PRO A 35 0.55 -8.85 -12.91
N ALA A 36 1.67 -9.58 -12.94
CA ALA A 36 1.91 -10.77 -12.12
C ALA A 36 1.56 -10.55 -10.64
N ILE A 37 1.97 -9.40 -10.09
CA ILE A 37 1.70 -9.05 -8.68
C ILE A 37 0.19 -8.90 -8.41
N LEU A 38 -0.56 -8.30 -9.34
CA LEU A 38 -2.02 -8.21 -9.20
C LEU A 38 -2.68 -9.60 -9.29
N LEU A 39 -2.20 -10.48 -10.18
CA LEU A 39 -2.66 -11.87 -10.22
C LEU A 39 -2.37 -12.63 -8.93
N SER A 40 -1.20 -12.40 -8.32
CA SER A 40 -0.85 -13.02 -7.04
C SER A 40 -1.83 -12.64 -5.93
N TYR A 41 -2.42 -11.44 -5.99
CA TYR A 41 -3.45 -10.96 -5.08
C TYR A 41 -4.85 -11.50 -5.41
N ILE A 42 -5.21 -11.57 -6.69
CA ILE A 42 -6.57 -11.96 -7.12
C ILE A 42 -6.80 -13.48 -7.09
N ILE A 43 -5.81 -14.30 -7.46
CA ILE A 43 -5.98 -15.76 -7.56
C ILE A 43 -6.41 -16.40 -6.22
N PRO A 44 -5.76 -16.10 -5.08
CA PRO A 44 -6.16 -16.66 -3.79
C PRO A 44 -7.59 -16.24 -3.38
N ALA A 45 -7.98 -15.00 -3.70
CA ALA A 45 -9.34 -14.51 -3.46
C ALA A 45 -10.37 -15.30 -4.28
N ILE A 46 -10.11 -15.51 -5.57
CA ILE A 46 -10.98 -16.31 -6.45
C ILE A 46 -11.10 -17.75 -5.94
N ILE A 47 -9.98 -18.39 -5.60
CA ILE A 47 -9.99 -19.76 -5.07
C ILE A 47 -10.84 -19.81 -3.80
N SER A 48 -10.59 -18.91 -2.84
CA SER A 48 -11.34 -18.86 -1.58
C SER A 48 -12.84 -18.68 -1.82
N HIS A 49 -13.21 -17.79 -2.75
CA HIS A 49 -14.60 -17.56 -3.11
C HIS A 49 -15.28 -18.76 -3.78
N VAL A 50 -14.64 -19.37 -4.78
CA VAL A 50 -15.18 -20.52 -5.53
C VAL A 50 -15.42 -21.72 -4.62
N PHE A 51 -14.54 -21.95 -3.64
CA PHE A 51 -14.68 -23.04 -2.68
C PHE A 51 -15.49 -22.66 -1.42
N GLY A 52 -15.96 -21.41 -1.31
CA GLY A 52 -16.70 -20.92 -0.14
C GLY A 52 -15.88 -20.94 1.16
N TRP A 53 -14.55 -20.78 1.05
CA TRP A 53 -13.64 -20.73 2.19
C TRP A 53 -13.38 -19.29 2.65
N ASP A 54 -13.41 -19.06 3.96
CA ASP A 54 -13.01 -17.80 4.57
C ASP A 54 -11.66 -17.95 5.29
N PHE A 55 -10.65 -17.27 4.76
CA PHE A 55 -9.30 -17.22 5.33
C PHE A 55 -8.92 -15.83 5.86
N SER A 56 -9.88 -14.93 6.00
CA SER A 56 -9.66 -13.55 6.48
C SER A 56 -9.04 -13.47 7.88
N GLN A 57 -9.34 -14.45 8.73
CA GLN A 57 -8.86 -14.57 10.12
C GLN A 57 -7.80 -15.68 10.29
N SER A 58 -7.20 -16.17 9.21
CA SER A 58 -6.18 -17.21 9.27
C SER A 58 -4.86 -16.68 9.85
N ASN A 59 -4.18 -17.50 10.67
CA ASN A 59 -2.88 -17.20 11.28
C ASN A 59 -1.76 -16.90 10.25
N ILE A 60 -1.95 -17.23 8.97
CA ILE A 60 -1.01 -16.87 7.90
C ILE A 60 -0.83 -15.33 7.80
N HIS A 61 -1.85 -14.55 8.16
CA HIS A 61 -1.78 -13.09 8.13
C HIS A 61 -0.87 -12.55 9.24
N ASP A 62 -0.94 -13.13 10.43
CA ASP A 62 -0.09 -12.75 11.57
C ASP A 62 1.37 -13.10 11.27
N LEU A 63 1.64 -14.30 10.75
CA LEU A 63 2.97 -14.69 10.29
C LEU A 63 3.50 -13.79 9.16
N SER A 64 2.63 -13.34 8.26
CA SER A 64 3.00 -12.36 7.23
C SER A 64 3.38 -11.02 7.83
N LYS A 65 2.60 -10.52 8.79
CA LYS A 65 2.88 -9.27 9.49
C LYS A 65 4.18 -9.33 10.32
N ASP A 66 4.43 -10.45 10.97
CA ASP A 66 5.56 -10.59 11.89
C ASP A 66 6.88 -10.97 11.20
N PHE A 67 6.81 -11.65 10.04
CA PHE A 67 8.00 -12.13 9.35
C PHE A 67 8.07 -11.73 7.87
N PHE A 68 7.07 -12.05 7.03
CA PHE A 68 7.22 -11.86 5.58
C PHE A 68 7.24 -10.39 5.15
N ILE A 69 6.38 -9.54 5.72
CA ILE A 69 6.39 -8.10 5.45
C ILE A 69 7.72 -7.48 5.92
N PRO A 70 8.16 -7.68 7.19
CA PRO A 70 9.49 -7.26 7.66
C PRO A 70 10.65 -7.73 6.76
N LEU A 71 10.63 -9.01 6.35
CA LEU A 71 11.65 -9.57 5.47
C LEU A 71 11.63 -8.94 4.07
N THR A 72 10.44 -8.67 3.54
CA THR A 72 10.25 -7.96 2.27
C THR A 72 10.84 -6.57 2.36
N ILE A 73 10.54 -5.83 3.43
CA ILE A 73 11.02 -4.46 3.64
C ILE A 73 12.55 -4.43 3.68
N VAL A 74 13.18 -5.22 4.55
CA VAL A 74 14.65 -5.20 4.67
C VAL A 74 15.32 -5.65 3.37
N ALA A 75 14.77 -6.65 2.67
CA ALA A 75 15.30 -7.10 1.38
C ALA A 75 15.19 -5.99 0.31
N VAL A 76 14.00 -5.41 0.14
CA VAL A 76 13.79 -4.34 -0.85
C VAL A 76 14.67 -3.14 -0.52
N MET A 77 14.72 -2.69 0.73
CA MET A 77 15.55 -1.55 1.14
C MET A 77 17.05 -1.85 0.98
N ALA A 78 17.50 -3.08 1.24
CA ALA A 78 18.87 -3.50 0.97
C ALA A 78 19.21 -3.67 -0.52
N SER A 79 18.24 -3.54 -1.42
CA SER A 79 18.50 -3.50 -2.86
C SER A 79 18.76 -2.10 -3.42
N LEU A 80 18.72 -1.06 -2.56
CA LEU A 80 18.87 0.35 -2.94
C LEU A 80 20.23 0.94 -2.50
N SER A 81 20.88 1.69 -3.39
CA SER A 81 22.01 2.55 -3.00
C SER A 81 21.57 3.94 -2.53
N LEU A 82 22.35 4.59 -1.66
CA LEU A 82 22.05 5.95 -1.17
C LEU A 82 21.98 7.00 -2.29
N GLY A 83 22.74 6.82 -3.37
CA GLY A 83 22.68 7.68 -4.56
C GLY A 83 21.31 7.58 -5.25
N GLN A 84 20.82 6.36 -5.46
CA GLN A 84 19.50 6.11 -6.04
C GLN A 84 18.35 6.55 -5.13
N LEU A 85 18.56 6.57 -3.81
CA LEU A 85 17.57 7.15 -2.90
C LEU A 85 17.45 8.66 -3.13
N ARG A 86 18.58 9.36 -3.23
CA ARG A 86 18.63 10.81 -3.41
C ARG A 86 18.18 11.26 -4.80
N SER A 87 18.32 10.42 -5.82
CA SER A 87 18.02 10.76 -7.22
C SER A 87 16.54 11.02 -7.53
N ILE A 88 15.61 10.70 -6.62
CA ILE A 88 14.16 10.86 -6.85
C ILE A 88 13.67 12.29 -6.59
N GLY A 89 14.43 13.04 -5.80
CA GLY A 89 14.10 14.41 -5.44
C GLY A 89 12.84 14.51 -4.55
N TYR A 90 12.37 15.73 -4.37
CA TYR A 90 11.29 16.05 -3.45
C TYR A 90 9.89 15.99 -4.11
N LYS A 91 9.78 16.04 -5.44
CA LYS A 91 8.48 16.14 -6.13
C LYS A 91 7.55 14.98 -5.79
N PRO A 92 7.98 13.70 -5.79
CA PRO A 92 7.08 12.61 -5.41
C PRO A 92 6.60 12.67 -3.96
N ILE A 93 7.44 13.19 -3.06
CA ILE A 93 7.07 13.42 -1.65
C ILE A 93 5.97 14.48 -1.58
N VAL A 94 6.06 15.55 -2.37
CA VAL A 94 5.01 16.58 -2.42
C VAL A 94 3.69 16.00 -2.95
N VAL A 95 3.72 15.15 -3.98
CA VAL A 95 2.50 14.46 -4.47
C VAL A 95 1.88 13.62 -3.36
N PHE A 96 2.70 12.85 -2.63
CA PHE A 96 2.26 12.05 -1.49
C PHE A 96 1.63 12.87 -0.38
N VAL A 97 2.33 13.90 0.12
CA VAL A 97 1.84 14.77 1.21
C VAL A 97 0.58 15.52 0.79
N SER A 98 0.50 15.95 -0.48
CA SER A 98 -0.72 16.56 -1.04
C SER A 98 -1.89 15.58 -1.01
N GLY A 99 -1.65 14.30 -1.28
CA GLY A 99 -2.63 13.23 -1.14
C GLY A 99 -3.12 13.06 0.31
N SER A 100 -2.20 13.02 1.29
CA SER A 100 -2.53 12.92 2.72
C SER A 100 -3.33 14.15 3.19
N PHE A 101 -2.92 15.34 2.76
CA PHE A 101 -3.61 16.60 3.02
C PHE A 101 -5.04 16.59 2.48
N PHE A 102 -5.23 16.13 1.24
CA PHE A 102 -6.56 16.00 0.67
C PHE A 102 -7.42 15.00 1.45
N ILE A 103 -6.87 13.84 1.83
CA ILE A 103 -7.60 12.86 2.64
C ILE A 103 -8.06 13.54 3.94
N ALA A 104 -7.17 14.19 4.68
CA ALA A 104 -7.52 14.78 5.96
C ALA A 104 -8.56 15.92 5.88
N LEU A 105 -8.51 16.77 4.84
CA LEU A 105 -9.33 17.98 4.76
C LEU A 105 -10.57 17.87 3.89
N PHE A 106 -10.61 16.95 2.93
CA PHE A 106 -11.76 16.83 2.02
C PHE A 106 -13.08 16.60 2.77
N PRO A 107 -13.20 15.74 3.80
CA PRO A 107 -14.45 15.57 4.54
C PRO A 107 -14.94 16.87 5.18
N VAL A 108 -14.01 17.68 5.71
CA VAL A 108 -14.31 18.97 6.34
C VAL A 108 -14.88 19.93 5.29
N LEU A 109 -14.21 20.04 4.15
CA LEU A 109 -14.68 20.88 3.05
C LEU A 109 -16.01 20.38 2.48
N PHE A 110 -16.20 19.07 2.41
CA PHE A 110 -17.43 18.46 1.93
C PHE A 110 -18.61 18.78 2.86
N VAL A 111 -18.41 18.73 4.18
CA VAL A 111 -19.40 19.16 5.19
C VAL A 111 -19.80 20.62 5.01
N ILE A 112 -18.83 21.53 4.87
CA ILE A 112 -19.10 22.97 4.71
C ILE A 112 -19.88 23.26 3.42
N LEU A 113 -19.56 22.56 2.32
CA LEU A 113 -20.16 22.84 1.02
C LEU A 113 -21.55 22.21 0.81
N PHE A 114 -21.87 21.15 1.54
CA PHE A 114 -23.06 20.33 1.30
C PHE A 114 -23.90 20.11 2.57
N GLU A 115 -23.81 21.01 3.54
CA GLU A 115 -24.47 20.93 4.86
C GLU A 115 -25.98 20.61 4.77
N GLU A 116 -26.68 21.19 3.79
CA GLU A 116 -28.13 21.02 3.60
C GLU A 116 -28.54 19.68 2.98
N THR A 117 -27.59 18.87 2.52
CA THR A 117 -27.91 17.59 1.87
C THR A 117 -28.30 16.52 2.90
N GLU A 118 -29.18 15.60 2.50
CA GLU A 118 -29.65 14.49 3.37
C GLU A 118 -28.50 13.66 3.95
N LEU A 119 -27.44 13.44 3.17
CA LEU A 119 -26.22 12.76 3.61
C LEU A 119 -25.58 13.45 4.83
N ILE A 120 -25.51 14.78 4.83
CA ILE A 120 -24.79 15.51 5.89
C ILE A 120 -25.72 15.78 7.07
N ALA A 121 -26.91 16.29 6.80
CA ALA A 121 -27.91 16.60 7.82
C ALA A 121 -28.37 15.34 8.56
N ASN A 122 -28.65 14.23 7.86
CA ASN A 122 -29.13 13.00 8.50
C ASN A 122 -28.01 11.99 8.76
N THR A 123 -27.33 11.47 7.73
CA THR A 123 -26.37 10.37 7.93
C THR A 123 -25.17 10.79 8.77
N LEU A 124 -24.47 11.86 8.40
CA LEU A 124 -23.26 12.27 9.12
C LEU A 124 -23.59 12.91 10.48
N SER A 125 -24.58 13.80 10.55
CA SER A 125 -24.95 14.52 11.77
C SER A 125 -25.89 13.72 12.67
N VAL A 126 -27.18 13.56 12.31
CA VAL A 126 -28.19 12.91 13.16
C VAL A 126 -27.84 11.46 13.50
N HIS A 127 -27.40 10.66 12.53
CA HIS A 127 -26.98 9.28 12.74
C HIS A 127 -25.53 9.15 13.21
N GLY A 128 -24.79 10.26 13.35
CA GLY A 128 -23.47 10.29 13.97
C GLY A 128 -22.33 9.66 13.16
N TYR A 129 -22.53 9.36 11.86
CA TYR A 129 -21.49 8.75 11.02
C TYR A 129 -20.25 9.63 10.80
N TRP A 130 -20.30 10.93 11.12
CA TRP A 130 -19.11 11.79 11.06
C TRP A 130 -17.97 11.26 11.93
N ARG A 131 -18.28 10.57 13.04
CA ARG A 131 -17.27 9.90 13.91
C ARG A 131 -16.59 8.70 13.23
N GLY A 132 -17.18 8.17 12.17
CA GLY A 132 -16.58 7.16 11.30
C GLY A 132 -15.51 7.72 10.36
N VAL A 133 -15.47 9.03 10.13
CA VAL A 133 -14.53 9.67 9.18
C VAL A 133 -13.07 9.64 9.68
N PRO A 134 -12.74 10.03 10.93
CA PRO A 134 -11.36 9.99 11.39
C PRO A 134 -10.73 8.59 11.41
N PRO A 135 -11.42 7.51 11.81
CA PRO A 135 -10.91 6.15 11.63
C PRO A 135 -10.54 5.82 10.18
N ILE A 136 -11.29 6.30 9.19
CA ILE A 136 -10.96 6.11 7.76
C ILE A 136 -9.69 6.87 7.39
N VAL A 137 -9.53 8.13 7.83
CA VAL A 137 -8.28 8.88 7.67
C VAL A 137 -7.11 8.11 8.30
N GLY A 138 -7.35 7.55 9.49
CA GLY A 138 -6.42 6.68 10.20
C GLY A 138 -6.00 5.48 9.37
N SER A 139 -6.95 4.78 8.75
CA SER A 139 -6.68 3.63 7.90
C SER A 139 -5.92 4.02 6.63
N TRP A 140 -6.41 5.03 5.91
CA TRP A 140 -5.89 5.48 4.61
C TRP A 140 -4.61 6.28 4.67
N ILE A 141 -4.08 6.63 5.84
CA ILE A 141 -2.77 7.27 5.95
C ILE A 141 -1.92 6.47 6.94
N GLY A 142 -2.44 6.16 8.12
CA GLY A 142 -1.70 5.53 9.21
C GLY A 142 -1.80 4.00 9.28
N GLY A 143 -2.71 3.38 8.54
CA GLY A 143 -3.04 1.96 8.65
C GLY A 143 -3.86 1.62 9.90
N SER A 144 -4.00 0.31 10.17
CA SER A 144 -4.92 -0.21 11.18
C SER A 144 -4.62 0.26 12.61
N THR A 145 -3.36 0.54 12.95
CA THR A 145 -3.01 1.07 14.28
C THR A 145 -3.54 2.48 14.48
N SER A 146 -3.34 3.37 13.51
CA SER A 146 -3.90 4.73 13.57
C SER A 146 -5.42 4.73 13.50
N GLN A 147 -6.03 3.85 12.70
CA GLN A 147 -7.48 3.68 12.63
C GLN A 147 -8.08 3.37 14.02
N LEU A 148 -7.50 2.44 14.77
CA LEU A 148 -7.95 2.10 16.12
C LEU A 148 -7.72 3.24 17.11
N VAL A 149 -6.56 3.90 17.07
CA VAL A 149 -6.29 5.07 17.94
C VAL A 149 -7.30 6.18 17.69
N LEU A 150 -7.61 6.48 16.42
CA LEU A 150 -8.53 7.55 16.06
C LEU A 150 -10.00 7.21 16.35
N LYS A 151 -10.38 5.93 16.32
CA LYS A 151 -11.68 5.46 16.81
C LYS A 151 -11.88 5.85 18.27
N GLU A 152 -10.89 5.57 19.12
CA GLU A 152 -10.94 5.91 20.55
C GLU A 152 -10.96 7.43 20.76
N LEU A 153 -10.11 8.18 20.05
CA LEU A 153 -10.01 9.64 20.21
C LEU A 153 -11.30 10.37 19.86
N VAL A 154 -12.04 9.92 18.84
CA VAL A 154 -13.32 10.54 18.43
C VAL A 154 -14.53 9.94 19.15
N ASN A 155 -14.32 8.98 20.05
CA ASN A 155 -15.37 8.19 20.71
C ASN A 155 -16.36 7.59 19.69
N CYS A 156 -15.83 6.96 18.64
CA CYS A 156 -16.66 6.38 17.57
C CYS A 156 -17.48 5.19 18.10
N PRO A 157 -18.82 5.19 17.95
CA PRO A 157 -19.66 4.05 18.31
C PRO A 157 -19.22 2.75 17.61
N GLU A 158 -19.34 1.62 18.29
CA GLU A 158 -18.83 0.33 17.80
C GLU A 158 -19.51 -0.12 16.50
N ASP A 159 -20.82 0.09 16.39
CA ASP A 159 -21.63 -0.25 15.21
C ASP A 159 -21.24 0.59 13.98
N VAL A 160 -20.98 1.89 14.17
CA VAL A 160 -20.44 2.78 13.13
C VAL A 160 -19.03 2.32 12.75
N PHE A 161 -18.18 2.02 13.73
CA PHE A 161 -16.81 1.57 13.48
C PHE A 161 -16.73 0.25 12.71
N LEU A 162 -17.56 -0.74 13.06
CA LEU A 162 -17.64 -2.02 12.34
C LEU A 162 -18.12 -1.82 10.90
N SER A 163 -19.11 -0.94 10.69
CA SER A 163 -19.58 -0.57 9.35
C SER A 163 -18.48 0.08 8.52
N VAL A 164 -17.76 1.05 9.12
CA VAL A 164 -16.61 1.72 8.52
C VAL A 164 -15.51 0.73 8.14
N LEU A 165 -15.17 -0.20 9.03
CA LEU A 165 -14.12 -1.19 8.82
C LEU A 165 -14.41 -2.07 7.59
N VAL A 166 -15.67 -2.49 7.43
CA VAL A 166 -16.11 -3.27 6.28
C VAL A 166 -16.02 -2.46 5.00
N MET A 167 -16.60 -1.25 4.97
CA MET A 167 -16.58 -0.39 3.79
C MET A 167 -15.15 -0.03 3.37
N ASP A 168 -14.30 0.33 4.33
CA ASP A 168 -12.89 0.64 4.14
C ASP A 168 -12.13 -0.53 3.53
N ASN A 169 -12.32 -1.75 4.07
CA ASN A 169 -11.68 -2.94 3.52
C ASN A 169 -12.05 -3.17 2.05
N ILE A 170 -13.34 -3.04 1.71
CA ILE A 170 -13.83 -3.16 0.32
C ILE A 170 -13.15 -2.09 -0.56
N LEU A 171 -13.15 -0.83 -0.12
CA LEU A 171 -12.59 0.28 -0.88
C LEU A 171 -11.10 0.11 -1.12
N VAL A 172 -10.30 -0.22 -0.10
CA VAL A 172 -8.84 -0.42 -0.24
C VAL A 172 -8.54 -1.57 -1.20
N ASN A 173 -9.31 -2.67 -1.15
CA ASN A 173 -9.12 -3.81 -2.04
C ASN A 173 -9.43 -3.45 -3.51
N VAL A 174 -10.58 -2.80 -3.76
CA VAL A 174 -10.94 -2.31 -5.10
C VAL A 174 -9.93 -1.27 -5.58
N TRP A 175 -9.52 -0.36 -4.69
CA TRP A 175 -8.54 0.68 -4.99
C TRP A 175 -7.19 0.10 -5.38
N THR A 176 -6.73 -0.94 -4.68
CA THR A 176 -5.48 -1.65 -5.00
C THR A 176 -5.51 -2.15 -6.44
N ILE A 177 -6.60 -2.78 -6.87
CA ILE A 177 -6.78 -3.27 -8.25
C ILE A 177 -6.70 -2.09 -9.24
N LEU A 178 -7.40 -0.98 -8.96
CA LEU A 178 -7.39 0.21 -9.81
C LEU A 178 -5.99 0.85 -9.90
N MET A 179 -5.22 0.87 -8.81
CA MET A 179 -3.88 1.44 -8.77
C MET A 179 -2.88 0.58 -9.57
N PHE A 180 -2.98 -0.75 -9.52
CA PHE A 180 -2.23 -1.64 -10.40
C PHE A 180 -2.53 -1.40 -11.88
N GLN A 181 -3.80 -1.21 -12.25
CA GLN A 181 -4.16 -0.91 -13.64
C GLN A 181 -3.65 0.48 -14.06
N THR A 182 -3.72 1.45 -13.16
CA THR A 182 -3.36 2.83 -13.47
C THR A 182 -1.86 3.02 -13.60
N ILE A 183 -1.04 2.39 -12.75
CA ILE A 183 0.42 2.49 -12.83
C ILE A 183 0.97 1.92 -14.14
N LYS A 184 0.32 0.89 -14.69
CA LYS A 184 0.69 0.35 -16.00
C LYS A 184 0.41 1.34 -17.14
N LYS A 185 -0.64 2.14 -16.99
CA LYS A 185 -1.05 3.17 -17.95
C LYS A 185 -0.29 4.49 -17.77
N SER A 186 0.64 4.59 -16.83
CA SER A 186 1.37 5.84 -16.53
C SER A 186 2.09 6.44 -17.73
N ASN A 187 2.64 5.63 -18.66
CA ASN A 187 3.25 6.18 -19.88
C ASN A 187 2.22 6.84 -20.81
N GLY A 188 0.99 6.32 -20.86
CA GLY A 188 -0.12 6.94 -21.59
C GLY A 188 -0.60 8.21 -20.90
N LEU A 189 -0.68 8.21 -19.57
CA LEU A 189 -0.99 9.40 -18.78
C LEU A 189 0.07 10.50 -18.95
N ASN A 190 1.36 10.16 -18.97
CA ASN A 190 2.43 11.12 -19.25
C ASN A 190 2.24 11.81 -20.60
N LYS A 191 1.86 11.06 -21.66
CA LYS A 191 1.56 11.64 -22.97
C LYS A 191 0.31 12.53 -22.94
N LEU A 192 -0.77 12.05 -22.32
CA LEU A 192 -2.04 12.79 -22.22
C LEU A 192 -1.86 14.12 -21.49
N PHE A 193 -1.13 14.13 -20.39
CA PHE A 193 -0.88 15.30 -19.55
C PHE A 193 0.36 16.10 -19.95
N ARG A 194 1.07 15.70 -21.01
CA ARG A 194 2.29 16.34 -21.53
C ARG A 194 3.42 16.48 -20.51
N ILE A 195 3.62 15.44 -19.70
CA ILE A 195 4.69 15.38 -18.70
C ILE A 195 6.03 15.18 -19.41
N THR A 196 6.98 16.07 -19.13
CA THR A 196 8.34 16.03 -19.71
C THR A 196 9.37 15.42 -18.75
N ASP A 197 9.09 15.46 -17.45
CA ASP A 197 9.92 14.81 -16.43
C ASP A 197 9.71 13.30 -16.49
N THR A 198 10.61 12.67 -17.23
CA THR A 198 10.70 11.22 -17.34
C THR A 198 11.86 10.68 -16.53
N GLU A 199 12.39 11.44 -15.56
CA GLU A 199 13.53 11.03 -14.75
C GLU A 199 13.29 9.63 -14.17
N ILE A 200 14.17 8.71 -14.56
CA ILE A 200 14.16 7.34 -14.12
C ILE A 200 15.25 7.27 -13.04
N PRO A 201 14.94 6.87 -11.80
CA PRO A 201 15.91 6.50 -10.79
C PRO A 201 17.06 5.72 -11.42
N GLU A 202 18.30 6.12 -11.09
CA GLU A 202 19.51 5.57 -11.69
C GLU A 202 19.47 4.03 -11.69
N ARG A 203 19.98 3.43 -12.77
CA ARG A 203 20.10 1.97 -12.86
C ARG A 203 20.95 1.48 -11.69
N ILE A 204 20.54 0.37 -11.08
CA ILE A 204 21.27 -0.28 -9.99
C ILE A 204 22.73 -0.43 -10.44
N ASN A 205 23.64 0.07 -9.61
CA ASN A 205 25.06 0.13 -9.90
C ASN A 205 25.54 -1.28 -10.30
N GLU A 206 25.82 -1.49 -11.59
CA GLU A 206 26.33 -2.75 -12.11
C GLU A 206 27.83 -2.84 -11.82
N GLN A 207 28.20 -2.87 -10.53
CA GLN A 207 29.58 -3.15 -10.16
C GLN A 207 29.95 -4.55 -10.67
N LYS A 208 31.03 -4.65 -11.43
CA LYS A 208 31.55 -5.90 -12.04
C LYS A 208 32.29 -6.80 -11.03
N ASP A 209 31.97 -6.69 -9.74
CA ASP A 209 32.72 -7.35 -8.67
C ASP A 209 32.11 -8.69 -8.24
N LEU A 210 32.94 -9.52 -7.59
CA LEU A 210 32.52 -10.74 -6.90
C LEU A 210 31.52 -10.39 -5.79
N PHE A 211 30.23 -10.59 -6.05
CA PHE A 211 29.17 -10.35 -5.07
C PHE A 211 29.16 -11.41 -3.95
N LEU A 212 28.67 -11.02 -2.77
CA LEU A 212 28.30 -11.94 -1.71
C LEU A 212 27.36 -13.02 -2.25
N SER A 213 27.57 -14.26 -1.80
CA SER A 213 26.74 -15.38 -2.22
C SER A 213 25.28 -15.18 -1.76
N PRO A 214 24.29 -15.63 -2.54
CA PRO A 214 22.87 -15.56 -2.18
C PRO A 214 22.53 -16.05 -0.76
N TRP A 215 23.15 -17.16 -0.31
CA TRP A 215 22.88 -17.75 1.00
C TRP A 215 23.28 -16.83 2.15
N TRP A 216 24.42 -16.14 2.04
CA TRP A 216 24.84 -15.14 3.02
C TRP A 216 23.89 -13.95 3.07
N CYS A 217 23.45 -13.44 1.92
CA CYS A 217 22.44 -12.37 1.88
C CYS A 217 21.14 -12.81 2.60
N VAL A 218 20.62 -14.00 2.28
CA VAL A 218 19.42 -14.54 2.95
C VAL A 218 19.64 -14.68 4.46
N GLY A 219 20.75 -15.28 4.89
CA GLY A 219 21.06 -15.48 6.30
C GLY A 219 21.14 -14.16 7.08
N ILE A 220 21.77 -13.14 6.52
CA ILE A 220 21.86 -11.80 7.14
C ILE A 220 20.49 -11.15 7.26
N LEU A 221 19.67 -11.21 6.21
CA LEU A 221 18.33 -10.60 6.21
C LEU A 221 17.39 -11.31 7.21
N LEU A 222 17.44 -12.65 7.26
CA LEU A 222 16.65 -13.43 8.23
C LEU A 222 17.09 -13.13 9.67
N LEU A 223 18.40 -13.08 9.93
CA LEU A 223 18.93 -12.73 11.25
C LEU A 223 18.48 -11.32 11.65
N ALA A 224 18.54 -10.35 10.74
CA ALA A 224 18.07 -8.99 10.99
C ALA A 224 16.59 -8.96 11.40
N VAL A 225 15.72 -9.64 10.65
CA VAL A 225 14.28 -9.71 10.97
C VAL A 225 14.05 -10.42 12.30
N PHE A 226 14.71 -11.56 12.53
CA PHE A 226 14.58 -12.31 13.78
C PHE A 226 14.98 -11.47 14.99
N MET A 227 16.13 -10.79 14.93
CA MET A 227 16.60 -9.92 16.00
C MET A 227 15.65 -8.76 16.26
N ILE A 228 15.18 -8.08 15.21
CA ILE A 228 14.25 -6.95 15.37
C ILE A 228 12.88 -7.41 15.88
N ASN A 229 12.39 -8.56 15.43
CA ASN A 229 11.13 -9.13 15.92
C ASN A 229 11.21 -9.51 17.41
N PHE A 230 12.36 -10.00 17.86
CA PHE A 230 12.62 -10.30 19.27
C PHE A 230 12.75 -9.04 20.15
N LEU A 231 13.36 -7.97 19.63
CA LEU A 231 13.66 -6.76 20.40
C LEU A 231 12.52 -5.75 20.48
N LEU A 232 11.62 -5.72 19.49
CA LEU A 232 10.59 -4.70 19.37
C LEU A 232 9.20 -5.34 19.27
N GLU A 233 8.21 -4.75 19.95
CA GLU A 233 6.82 -5.18 19.81
C GLU A 233 6.08 -4.34 18.75
N LEU A 234 6.34 -3.03 18.70
CA LEU A 234 5.64 -2.10 17.82
C LEU A 234 5.97 -2.32 16.34
N PHE A 235 4.95 -2.69 15.56
CA PHE A 235 5.09 -2.95 14.12
C PHE A 235 5.69 -1.78 13.34
N VAL A 236 5.22 -0.55 13.56
CA VAL A 236 5.75 0.64 12.87
C VAL A 236 7.24 0.83 13.17
N ALA A 237 7.67 0.60 14.41
CA ALA A 237 9.08 0.67 14.79
C ALA A 237 9.92 -0.40 14.08
N LYS A 238 9.42 -1.65 13.97
CA LYS A 238 10.06 -2.72 13.19
C LYS A 238 10.27 -2.29 11.74
N VAL A 239 9.24 -1.74 11.09
CA VAL A 239 9.32 -1.29 9.69
C VAL A 239 10.38 -0.20 9.52
N VAL A 240 10.36 0.82 10.38
CA VAL A 240 11.30 1.95 10.31
C VAL A 240 12.74 1.46 10.47
N ILE A 241 13.01 0.67 11.52
CA ILE A 241 14.36 0.20 11.83
C ILE A 241 14.86 -0.77 10.75
N LEU A 242 14.03 -1.70 10.28
CA LEU A 242 14.41 -2.61 9.20
C LEU A 242 14.65 -1.89 7.87
N SER A 243 13.99 -0.76 7.65
CA SER A 243 14.24 0.05 6.46
C SER A 243 15.59 0.75 6.51
N PHE A 244 15.95 1.33 7.65
CA PHE A 244 17.29 1.89 7.87
C PHE A 244 18.37 0.81 7.83
N LEU A 245 18.12 -0.35 8.46
CA LEU A 245 19.05 -1.47 8.46
C LEU A 245 19.24 -2.03 7.05
N GLY A 246 18.17 -2.17 6.28
CA GLY A 246 18.24 -2.58 4.87
C GLY A 246 19.12 -1.64 4.07
N LEU A 247 18.89 -0.32 4.16
CA LEU A 247 19.75 0.68 3.51
C LEU A 247 21.21 0.58 3.97
N ALA A 248 21.45 0.40 5.27
CA ALA A 248 22.79 0.23 5.81
C ALA A 248 23.47 -1.03 5.26
N LEU A 249 22.77 -2.16 5.18
CA LEU A 249 23.28 -3.40 4.60
C LEU A 249 23.66 -3.20 3.12
N GLY A 250 22.78 -2.58 2.34
CA GLY A 250 23.03 -2.30 0.93
C GLY A 250 24.24 -1.41 0.68
N ASN A 251 24.57 -0.48 1.59
CA ASN A 251 25.57 0.55 1.33
C ASN A 251 26.88 0.38 2.10
N PHE A 252 26.88 -0.30 3.25
CA PHE A 252 28.06 -0.47 4.10
C PHE A 252 28.63 -1.89 4.09
N VAL A 253 27.86 -2.91 3.67
CA VAL A 253 28.38 -4.27 3.55
C VAL A 253 29.15 -4.39 2.22
N PRO A 254 30.46 -4.71 2.25
CA PRO A 254 31.25 -4.87 1.03
C PRO A 254 30.66 -5.96 0.13
N ARG A 255 30.63 -5.69 -1.18
CA ARG A 255 30.19 -6.65 -2.21
C ARG A 255 28.74 -7.14 -2.03
N TRP A 256 27.87 -6.33 -1.43
CA TRP A 256 26.46 -6.67 -1.29
C TRP A 256 25.78 -6.98 -2.63
N ASN A 257 24.98 -8.05 -2.68
CA ASN A 257 24.37 -8.53 -3.92
C ASN A 257 23.01 -7.85 -4.18
N PHE A 258 23.03 -6.63 -4.70
CA PHE A 258 21.82 -5.86 -5.00
C PHE A 258 20.85 -6.58 -5.93
N ARG A 259 21.37 -7.22 -6.99
CA ARG A 259 20.56 -7.92 -7.99
C ARG A 259 19.80 -9.10 -7.38
N PHE A 260 20.49 -9.92 -6.58
CA PHE A 260 19.85 -11.03 -5.86
C PHE A 260 18.82 -10.51 -4.87
N THR A 261 19.18 -9.50 -4.07
CA THR A 261 18.31 -8.97 -3.02
C THR A 261 17.05 -8.31 -3.60
N LEU A 262 17.16 -7.59 -4.71
CA LEU A 262 15.99 -7.08 -5.44
C LEU A 262 15.07 -8.21 -5.90
N LYS A 263 15.65 -9.26 -6.51
CA LYS A 263 14.89 -10.42 -6.98
C LYS A 263 14.19 -11.14 -5.83
N LEU A 264 14.87 -11.30 -4.69
CA LEU A 264 14.31 -11.84 -3.46
C LEU A 264 13.14 -10.98 -2.99
N GLY A 265 13.33 -9.66 -2.93
CA GLY A 265 12.27 -8.70 -2.58
C GLY A 265 11.04 -8.80 -3.47
N THR A 266 11.21 -8.92 -4.80
CA THR A 266 10.09 -9.13 -5.73
C THR A 266 9.34 -10.43 -5.44
N ILE A 267 10.03 -11.53 -5.17
CA ILE A 267 9.39 -12.82 -4.83
C ILE A 267 8.64 -12.71 -3.50
N LEU A 268 9.23 -12.06 -2.50
CA LEU A 268 8.59 -11.83 -1.21
C LEU A 268 7.35 -10.93 -1.33
N ILE A 269 7.36 -9.95 -2.22
CA ILE A 269 6.16 -9.16 -2.54
C ILE A 269 5.05 -10.02 -3.14
N LEU A 270 5.37 -10.92 -4.09
CA LEU A 270 4.38 -11.87 -4.62
C LEU A 270 3.78 -12.73 -3.50
N LEU A 271 4.61 -13.19 -2.57
CA LEU A 271 4.17 -13.96 -1.40
C LEU A 271 3.24 -13.13 -0.51
N VAL A 272 3.65 -11.92 -0.11
CA VAL A 272 2.85 -11.02 0.73
C VAL A 272 1.52 -10.66 0.07
N MET A 273 1.53 -10.36 -1.23
CA MET A 273 0.30 -10.05 -1.97
C MET A 273 -0.61 -11.26 -2.10
N SER A 274 -0.06 -12.46 -2.23
CA SER A 274 -0.83 -13.70 -2.23
C SER A 274 -1.47 -14.00 -0.87
N ILE A 275 -0.75 -13.74 0.23
CA ILE A 275 -1.35 -13.81 1.56
C ILE A 275 -2.45 -12.77 1.73
N LEU A 276 -2.21 -11.52 1.30
CA LEU A 276 -3.21 -10.45 1.39
C LEU A 276 -4.48 -10.77 0.57
N GLY A 277 -4.33 -11.46 -0.56
CA GLY A 277 -5.44 -11.93 -1.38
C GLY A 277 -6.41 -12.87 -0.65
N LEU A 278 -5.90 -13.67 0.30
CA LEU A 278 -6.73 -14.54 1.15
C LEU A 278 -7.59 -13.75 2.15
N LYS A 279 -7.29 -12.47 2.37
CA LYS A 279 -8.06 -11.59 3.25
C LYS A 279 -9.26 -10.95 2.57
N LEU A 280 -9.33 -11.02 1.24
CA LEU A 280 -10.38 -10.39 0.44
C LEU A 280 -11.70 -11.16 0.65
N GLN A 281 -12.71 -10.47 1.18
CA GLN A 281 -14.06 -10.99 1.32
C GLN A 281 -15.00 -10.40 0.26
N PHE A 282 -15.83 -11.23 -0.35
CA PHE A 282 -16.84 -10.83 -1.35
C PHE A 282 -18.26 -10.69 -0.77
N ALA A 283 -18.41 -10.77 0.56
CA ALA A 283 -19.71 -10.69 1.19
C ALA A 283 -20.29 -9.27 1.08
N LEU A 284 -21.55 -9.17 0.67
CA LEU A 284 -22.33 -7.94 0.67
C LEU A 284 -22.88 -7.73 2.08
N PHE A 285 -22.31 -6.77 2.80
CA PHE A 285 -22.82 -6.37 4.11
C PHE A 285 -23.87 -5.26 3.96
N GLY A 286 -24.84 -5.20 4.88
CA GLY A 286 -25.84 -4.15 4.96
C GLY A 286 -25.26 -2.85 5.50
N PHE A 287 -24.48 -2.16 4.67
CA PHE A 287 -23.83 -0.90 5.00
C PHE A 287 -24.64 0.30 4.46
N ASP A 288 -24.51 1.48 5.08
CA ASP A 288 -25.20 2.68 4.62
C ASP A 288 -24.70 3.12 3.24
N LEU A 289 -25.58 3.13 2.24
CA LEU A 289 -25.21 3.37 0.84
C LEU A 289 -24.80 4.83 0.60
N SER A 290 -25.39 5.77 1.33
CA SER A 290 -25.09 7.20 1.22
C SER A 290 -23.68 7.48 1.74
N PHE A 291 -23.32 6.93 2.90
CA PHE A 291 -21.97 7.03 3.45
C PHE A 291 -20.94 6.33 2.55
N PHE A 292 -21.24 5.14 2.02
CA PHE A 292 -20.35 4.47 1.07
C PHE A 292 -20.13 5.30 -0.22
N GLY A 293 -21.18 5.94 -0.73
CA GLY A 293 -21.11 6.87 -1.86
C GLY A 293 -20.20 8.08 -1.58
N PHE A 294 -20.28 8.64 -0.37
CA PHE A 294 -19.36 9.69 0.08
C PHE A 294 -17.90 9.22 0.07
N LEU A 295 -17.61 8.01 0.57
CA LEU A 295 -16.24 7.47 0.57
C LEU A 295 -15.69 7.27 -0.85
N LEU A 296 -16.54 6.86 -1.81
CA LEU A 296 -16.15 6.75 -3.22
C LEU A 296 -15.79 8.11 -3.82
N ILE A 297 -16.60 9.14 -3.58
CA ILE A 297 -16.34 10.50 -4.04
C ILE A 297 -15.04 11.03 -3.43
N TRP A 298 -14.85 10.81 -2.13
CA TRP A 298 -13.66 11.22 -1.40
C TRP A 298 -12.40 10.57 -1.96
N LEU A 299 -12.41 9.24 -2.16
CA LEU A 299 -11.27 8.50 -2.68
C LEU A 299 -10.97 8.85 -4.15
N ALA A 300 -12.01 9.03 -4.97
CA ALA A 300 -11.86 9.50 -6.35
C ALA A 300 -11.29 10.93 -6.40
N GLY A 301 -11.78 11.82 -5.53
CA GLY A 301 -11.29 13.18 -5.36
C GLY A 301 -9.80 13.21 -5.00
N HIS A 302 -9.38 12.35 -4.07
CA HIS A 302 -7.97 12.20 -3.67
C HIS A 302 -7.08 11.88 -4.89
N PHE A 303 -7.51 10.94 -5.73
CA PHE A 303 -6.77 10.56 -6.91
C PHE A 303 -6.70 11.67 -7.96
N ILE A 304 -7.83 12.31 -8.25
CA ILE A 304 -7.91 13.44 -9.20
C ILE A 304 -7.03 14.60 -8.73
N PHE A 305 -7.07 14.91 -7.43
CA PHE A 305 -6.25 15.94 -6.83
C PHE A 305 -4.76 15.64 -7.00
N MET A 306 -4.32 14.42 -6.72
CA MET A 306 -2.92 14.05 -6.93
C MET A 306 -2.51 14.04 -8.41
N LEU A 307 -3.38 13.66 -9.35
CA LEU A 307 -3.12 13.82 -10.79
C LEU A 307 -2.86 15.29 -11.15
N MET A 308 -3.66 16.20 -10.59
CA MET A 308 -3.48 17.64 -10.78
C MET A 308 -2.14 18.12 -10.20
N ILE A 309 -1.80 17.72 -8.97
CA ILE A 309 -0.53 18.09 -8.34
C ILE A 309 0.66 17.52 -9.13
N ALA A 310 0.58 16.26 -9.58
CA ALA A 310 1.63 15.65 -10.39
C ALA A 310 1.82 16.39 -11.72
N LYS A 311 0.73 16.84 -12.34
CA LYS A 311 0.79 17.70 -13.54
C LYS A 311 1.45 19.05 -13.24
N LEU A 312 1.06 19.72 -12.15
CA LEU A 312 1.60 21.02 -11.75
C LEU A 312 3.10 20.96 -11.47
N LEU A 313 3.55 19.90 -10.79
CA LEU A 313 4.96 19.66 -10.50
C LEU A 313 5.73 19.10 -11.70
N ASN A 314 5.02 18.76 -12.77
CA ASN A 314 5.55 18.06 -13.94
C ASN A 314 6.42 16.88 -13.49
N VAL A 315 5.78 15.87 -12.88
CA VAL A 315 6.44 14.64 -12.40
C VAL A 315 5.79 13.43 -13.07
N ASN A 316 6.57 12.37 -13.27
CA ASN A 316 6.08 11.14 -13.90
C ASN A 316 4.80 10.62 -13.21
N MET A 317 3.75 10.38 -13.98
CA MET A 317 2.44 9.91 -13.52
C MET A 317 2.47 8.53 -12.86
N ALA A 318 3.56 7.78 -12.94
CA ALA A 318 3.77 6.58 -12.13
C ALA A 318 3.79 6.90 -10.63
N TRP A 319 4.20 8.10 -10.23
CA TRP A 319 4.22 8.51 -8.82
C TRP A 319 2.83 8.69 -8.21
N VAL A 320 1.79 8.97 -9.01
CA VAL A 320 0.44 9.17 -8.51
C VAL A 320 -0.13 7.89 -7.88
N PRO A 321 -0.21 6.73 -8.57
CA PRO A 321 -0.66 5.49 -7.95
C PRO A 321 0.30 4.97 -6.87
N ILE A 322 1.61 5.24 -6.98
CA ILE A 322 2.57 4.88 -5.92
C ILE A 322 2.27 5.66 -4.64
N ALA A 323 2.13 6.99 -4.73
CA ALA A 323 1.82 7.87 -3.63
C ALA A 323 0.40 7.63 -3.07
N SER A 324 -0.58 7.35 -3.94
CA SER A 324 -1.92 6.96 -3.52
C SER A 324 -1.92 5.70 -2.71
N MET A 325 -1.19 4.67 -3.15
CA MET A 325 -1.09 3.42 -2.42
C MET A 325 -0.25 3.53 -1.15
N ALA A 326 0.73 4.43 -1.12
CA ALA A 326 1.47 4.72 0.12
C ALA A 326 0.57 5.33 1.19
N ASN A 327 -0.39 6.17 0.79
CA ASN A 327 -1.49 6.61 1.64
C ASN A 327 -2.42 5.41 1.93
N VAL A 328 -3.24 5.01 0.96
CA VAL A 328 -4.46 4.22 1.16
C VAL A 328 -4.19 2.72 1.41
N GLY A 329 -3.13 2.15 0.83
CA GLY A 329 -2.86 0.70 0.90
C GLY A 329 -1.72 0.30 1.84
N GLY A 330 -0.85 1.24 2.20
CA GLY A 330 0.22 1.05 3.17
C GLY A 330 1.45 0.27 2.69
N ILE A 331 2.19 -0.28 3.66
CA ILE A 331 3.59 -0.73 3.50
C ILE A 331 3.78 -1.95 2.60
N ALA A 332 2.77 -2.80 2.48
CA ALA A 332 2.83 -4.00 1.64
C ALA A 332 2.43 -3.70 0.19
N THR A 333 1.32 -2.97 -0.01
CA THR A 333 0.74 -2.78 -1.34
C THR A 333 1.39 -1.65 -2.13
N ALA A 334 1.95 -0.62 -1.49
CA ALA A 334 2.65 0.45 -2.18
C ALA A 334 3.85 -0.07 -3.00
N PRO A 335 4.84 -0.78 -2.43
CA PRO A 335 5.91 -1.39 -3.21
C PRO A 335 5.40 -2.46 -4.17
N ALA A 336 4.31 -3.16 -3.84
CA ALA A 336 3.70 -4.12 -4.76
C ALA A 336 3.20 -3.45 -6.05
N VAL A 337 2.43 -2.37 -5.93
CA VAL A 337 1.98 -1.58 -7.09
C VAL A 337 3.16 -1.00 -7.85
N THR A 338 4.17 -0.47 -7.15
CA THR A 338 5.40 0.02 -7.78
C THR A 338 6.14 -1.05 -8.59
N SER A 339 6.19 -2.28 -8.08
CA SER A 339 6.89 -3.40 -8.72
C SER A 339 6.29 -3.80 -10.07
N ALA A 340 4.98 -3.54 -10.28
CA ALA A 340 4.31 -3.75 -11.55
C ALA A 340 4.72 -2.74 -12.64
N TYR A 341 5.30 -1.60 -12.24
CA TYR A 341 5.89 -0.64 -13.17
C TYR A 341 7.39 -0.82 -13.29
N ARG A 342 8.12 -0.66 -12.18
CA ARG A 342 9.58 -0.82 -12.09
C ARG A 342 9.97 -1.33 -10.70
N PRO A 343 10.48 -2.58 -10.57
CA PRO A 343 10.92 -3.12 -9.28
C PRO A 343 11.98 -2.26 -8.58
N SER A 344 12.85 -1.57 -9.31
CA SER A 344 13.88 -0.72 -8.70
C SER A 344 13.33 0.51 -7.96
N TRP A 345 12.04 0.83 -8.09
CA TRP A 345 11.39 1.96 -7.42
C TRP A 345 10.69 1.56 -6.11
N MET A 346 10.56 0.25 -5.84
CA MET A 346 9.91 -0.27 -4.64
C MET A 346 10.46 0.32 -3.32
N PRO A 347 11.79 0.52 -3.17
CA PRO A 347 12.34 1.11 -1.94
C PRO A 347 11.77 2.50 -1.62
N HIS A 348 11.54 3.32 -2.65
CA HIS A 348 10.98 4.66 -2.46
C HIS A 348 9.51 4.63 -2.06
N ALA A 349 8.75 3.68 -2.60
CA ALA A 349 7.37 3.44 -2.17
C ALA A 349 7.29 2.99 -0.71
N ILE A 350 8.25 2.18 -0.24
CA ILE A 350 8.37 1.79 1.17
C ILE A 350 8.58 3.04 2.04
N ILE A 351 9.46 3.96 1.64
CA ILE A 351 9.71 5.19 2.39
C ILE A 351 8.45 6.06 2.48
N LEU A 352 7.72 6.24 1.38
CA LEU A 352 6.45 6.96 1.39
C LEU A 352 5.43 6.30 2.31
N ALA A 353 5.31 4.97 2.27
CA ALA A 353 4.40 4.24 3.15
C ALA A 353 4.80 4.34 4.64
N ILE A 354 6.10 4.40 4.95
CA ILE A 354 6.59 4.66 6.31
C ILE A 354 6.20 6.05 6.78
N LEU A 355 6.41 7.06 5.93
CA LEU A 355 6.01 8.43 6.23
C LEU A 355 4.51 8.53 6.48
N SER A 356 3.72 7.79 5.69
CA SER A 356 2.28 7.66 5.88
C SER A 356 1.93 7.09 7.26
N MET A 357 2.45 5.91 7.59
CA MET A 357 2.21 5.26 8.90
C MET A 357 2.63 6.14 10.08
N ALA A 358 3.75 6.87 9.95
CA ALA A 358 4.25 7.74 11.00
C ALA A 358 3.38 8.99 11.23
N THR A 359 2.68 9.47 10.20
CA THR A 359 1.92 10.73 10.26
C THR A 359 0.40 10.55 10.28
N GLY A 360 -0.12 9.34 10.05
CA GLY A 360 -1.56 9.11 9.92
C GLY A 360 -2.39 9.50 11.12
N THR A 361 -1.93 9.21 12.35
CA THR A 361 -2.64 9.64 13.56
C THR A 361 -2.72 11.17 13.66
N PHE A 362 -1.66 11.87 13.28
CA PHE A 362 -1.65 13.34 13.28
C PHE A 362 -2.69 13.91 12.30
N TRP A 363 -2.74 13.38 11.07
CA TRP A 363 -3.73 13.79 10.08
C TRP A 363 -5.17 13.53 10.56
N GLY A 364 -5.42 12.38 11.17
CA GLY A 364 -6.74 12.09 11.73
C GLY A 364 -7.13 12.99 12.90
N MET A 365 -6.19 13.34 13.78
CA MET A 365 -6.44 14.30 14.87
C MET A 365 -6.79 15.69 14.33
N LEU A 366 -6.14 16.11 13.24
CA LEU A 366 -6.52 17.35 12.54
C LEU A 366 -7.96 17.27 12.01
N THR A 367 -8.32 16.15 11.39
CA THR A 367 -9.70 15.93 10.91
C THR A 367 -10.72 15.95 12.06
N ILE A 368 -10.42 15.31 13.20
CA ILE A 368 -11.27 15.36 14.41
C ILE A 368 -11.49 16.80 14.84
N PHE A 369 -10.41 17.54 15.06
CA PHE A 369 -10.47 18.93 15.54
C PHE A 369 -11.32 19.83 14.64
N LEU A 370 -11.27 19.63 13.32
CA LEU A 370 -12.02 20.43 12.36
C LEU A 370 -13.50 20.00 12.27
N LEU A 371 -13.79 18.70 12.29
CA LEU A 371 -15.17 18.19 12.22
C LEU A 371 -15.94 18.45 13.51
N GLU A 372 -15.29 18.33 14.68
CA GLU A 372 -15.93 18.65 15.96
C GLU A 372 -16.46 20.07 16.00
N LYS A 373 -15.74 21.03 15.43
CA LYS A 373 -16.20 22.44 15.35
C LYS A 373 -17.40 22.67 14.44
N LEU A 374 -17.69 21.73 13.54
CA LEU A 374 -18.76 21.86 12.55
C LEU A 374 -19.98 21.02 12.93
N MET A 375 -19.78 19.89 13.61
CA MET A 375 -20.79 18.85 13.81
C MET A 375 -21.21 18.68 15.28
N VAL A 376 -20.53 19.36 16.22
CA VAL A 376 -20.81 19.37 17.66
C VAL A 376 -20.96 20.81 18.12
#